data_AF-A0A945XSV1-F1
#
_entry.id   AF-A0A945XSV1-F1
#
_cell.length_a   1.000
_cell.length_b   1.000
_cell.length_c   1.000
_cell.angle_alpha   90.00
_cell.angle_beta   90.00
_cell.angle_gamma   90.00
#
_symmetry.space_group_name_H-M   'P 1'
#
loop_
_entity.id
_entity.type
_entity.pdbx_description
1 polymer ?
#
loop_
_entity_poly.entity_id
_entity_poly.type
_entity_poly.pdbx_seq_one_letter_code
_entity_poly.pdbx_strand_id
1 'polypeptide(L)' 'MPGQLRDSEILALKKHYSDAEIAELALGVGLFLGMSKVLITLGLEPEKMNTTILATPGS' A
#
# COMPACT_ATOMS: atom_id res chain seq x y z
N MET A 1 -10.34 -6.84 5.28
CA MET A 1 -9.66 -6.63 3.98
C MET A 1 -9.60 -5.13 3.73
N PRO A 2 -8.62 -4.58 2.99
CA PRO A 2 -8.68 -3.18 2.57
C PRO A 2 -10.03 -2.91 1.88
N GLY A 3 -10.65 -1.78 2.20
CA GLY A 3 -11.94 -1.40 1.62
C GLY A 3 -11.81 -1.05 0.13
N GLN A 4 -12.92 -1.10 -0.60
CA GLN A 4 -12.97 -0.59 -1.96
C GLN A 4 -12.88 0.94 -1.96
N LEU A 5 -12.26 1.50 -3.00
CA LEU A 5 -12.29 2.93 -3.25
C LEU A 5 -13.72 3.39 -3.56
N ARG A 6 -14.04 4.59 -3.09
CA ARG A 6 -15.30 5.28 -3.38
C ARG A 6 -15.21 5.92 -4.77
N ASP A 7 -16.37 6.17 -5.37
CA ASP A 7 -16.44 6.79 -6.71
C ASP A 7 -15.69 8.12 -6.80
N SER A 8 -15.73 8.93 -5.73
CA SER A 8 -14.97 10.20 -5.66
C SER A 8 -13.46 10.01 -5.77
N GLU A 9 -12.93 8.92 -5.21
CA GLU A 9 -11.49 8.60 -5.22
C GLU A 9 -11.08 8.05 -6.58
N ILE A 10 -11.95 7.25 -7.20
CA ILE A 10 -11.74 6.74 -8.57
C ILE A 10 -11.74 7.91 -9.57
N LEU A 11 -12.66 8.87 -9.43
CA LEU A 11 -12.69 10.08 -10.27
C LEU A 11 -11.43 10.93 -10.10
N ALA A 12 -10.93 11.07 -8.87
CA ALA A 12 -9.68 11.79 -8.62
C ALA A 12 -8.48 11.11 -9.32
N LEU A 13 -8.40 9.77 -9.29
CA LEU A 13 -7.36 9.03 -10.01
C LEU A 13 -7.47 9.25 -11.53
N LYS A 14 -8.67 9.08 -12.10
CA LYS A 14 -8.91 9.25 -13.54
C LYS A 14 -8.70 10.66 -14.06
N LYS A 15 -8.69 11.67 -13.18
CA LYS A 15 -8.35 13.05 -13.55
C LYS A 15 -6.85 13.21 -13.89
N HIS A 16 -5.98 12.38 -13.30
CA HIS A 16 -4.53 12.53 -13.39
C HIS A 16 -3.83 11.40 -14.13
N TYR A 17 -4.47 10.23 -14.22
CA TYR A 17 -3.88 9.02 -14.77
C TYR A 17 -4.82 8.37 -15.79
N SER A 18 -4.22 7.84 -16.85
CA SER A 18 -4.88 6.92 -17.76
C SER A 18 -5.20 5.59 -17.08
N ASP A 19 -6.11 4.81 -17.67
CA ASP A 19 -6.44 3.48 -17.15
C ASP A 19 -5.21 2.54 -17.10
N ALA A 20 -4.26 2.70 -18.02
CA ALA A 20 -3.00 1.94 -18.03
C ALA A 20 -2.09 2.32 -16.85
N GLU A 21 -1.91 3.61 -16.59
CA GLU A 21 -1.13 4.10 -15.44
C GLU A 21 -1.78 3.71 -14.11
N ILE A 22 -3.12 3.73 -14.04
CA ILE A 22 -3.86 3.24 -12.86
C ILE A 22 -3.62 1.75 -12.65
N ALA A 23 -3.57 0.95 -13.71
CA ALA A 23 -3.27 -0.48 -13.62
C ALA A 23 -1.83 -0.73 -13.11
N GLU A 24 -0.86 0.05 -13.58
CA GLU A 24 0.52 -0.01 -13.08
C GLU A 24 0.62 0.39 -11.60
N LEU A 25 -0.07 1.47 -11.18
CA LEU A 25 -0.16 1.87 -9.78
C LEU A 25 -0.75 0.76 -8.91
N ALA A 26 -1.86 0.15 -9.36
CA ALA A 26 -2.49 -0.95 -8.65
C ALA A 26 -1.56 -2.17 -8.51
N LEU A 27 -0.82 -2.49 -9.58
CA LEU A 27 0.18 -3.56 -9.56
C LEU A 27 1.31 -3.24 -8.58
N GLY A 28 1.84 -2.02 -8.61
CA GLY A 28 2.91 -1.58 -7.70
C GLY A 28 2.51 -1.65 -6.23
N VAL A 29 1.31 -1.14 -5.90
CA VAL A 29 0.76 -1.21 -4.53
C VAL A 29 0.50 -2.66 -4.09
N GLY A 30 -0.05 -3.49 -4.99
CA GLY A 30 -0.31 -4.89 -4.72
C GLY A 30 0.98 -5.68 -4.45
N LEU A 31 2.00 -5.50 -5.28
CA LEU A 31 3.32 -6.12 -5.10
C LEU A 31 3.99 -5.67 -3.80
N PHE A 32 3.97 -4.36 -3.51
CA PHE A 32 4.51 -3.84 -2.27
C PHE A 32 3.83 -4.48 -1.06
N LEU A 33 2.50 -4.44 -1.00
CA LEU A 33 1.76 -4.99 0.14
C LEU A 33 1.95 -6.51 0.29
N GLY A 34 2.00 -7.24 -0.83
CA GLY A 34 2.23 -8.68 -0.85
C GLY A 34 3.62 -9.04 -0.32
N MET A 35 4.67 -8.43 -0.87
CA MET A 35 6.04 -8.74 -0.48
C MET A 35 6.35 -8.25 0.94
N SER A 36 5.85 -7.08 1.35
CA SER A 36 5.99 -6.62 2.74
C SER A 36 5.44 -7.65 3.73
N LYS A 37 4.28 -8.25 3.45
CA LYS A 37 3.72 -9.29 4.32
C LYS A 37 4.55 -10.55 4.35
N VAL A 38 5.12 -10.97 3.21
CA VAL A 38 6.02 -12.13 3.15
C VAL A 38 7.25 -11.88 4.02
N LEU A 39 7.89 -10.72 3.88
CA LEU A 39 9.07 -10.35 4.67
C LEU A 39 8.74 -10.31 6.16
N ILE A 40 7.65 -9.66 6.55
CA ILE A 40 7.20 -9.58 7.95
C ILE A 40 6.91 -10.97 8.53
N THR A 41 6.18 -11.81 7.78
CA THR A 41 5.79 -13.14 8.26
C THR A 41 7.01 -14.05 8.46
N LEU A 42 8.06 -13.86 7.66
CA LEU A 42 9.29 -14.64 7.74
C LEU A 42 10.36 -14.00 8.66
N GLY A 43 10.11 -12.83 9.25
CA GLY A 43 11.10 -12.11 10.05
C GLY A 43 12.30 -11.63 9.22
N LEU A 44 12.08 -11.35 7.94
CA LEU A 44 13.10 -10.95 6.95
C LEU A 44 12.98 -9.46 6.59
N GLU A 45 12.44 -8.63 7.48
CA GLU A 45 12.45 -7.18 7.30
C GLU A 45 13.90 -6.66 7.23
N PRO A 46 14.23 -5.73 6.32
CA PRO A 46 15.59 -5.22 6.19
C PRO A 46 16.08 -4.55 7.48
N GLU A 47 17.23 -4.97 8.01
CA GLU A 47 17.79 -4.43 9.27
C GLU A 47 18.01 -2.90 9.25
N LYS A 48 18.24 -2.34 8.05
CA LYS A 48 18.47 -0.90 7.84
C LYS A 48 17.19 -0.11 7.53
N MET A 49 16.02 -0.74 7.56
CA MET A 49 14.77 -0.03 7.30
C MET A 49 14.45 0.89 8.50
N ASN A 50 14.20 2.18 8.23
CA ASN A 50 13.78 3.10 9.27
C ASN A 50 12.49 2.59 9.93
N THR A 51 12.55 2.35 11.24
CA THR A 51 11.38 1.95 12.01
C THR A 51 10.64 3.20 12.49
N THR A 52 9.32 3.19 12.36
CA THR A 52 8.46 4.22 12.96
C THR A 52 7.71 3.56 14.12
N ILE A 53 7.93 4.04 15.33
CA ILE A 53 7.18 3.59 16.50
C ILE A 53 5.84 4.34 16.52
N LEU A 54 4.77 3.61 16.24
CA LEU A 54 3.41 4.11 16.40
C LEU A 54 2.94 3.78 17.81
N ALA A 55 2.64 4.80 18.61
CA ALA A 55 2.06 4.61 19.94
C ALA A 55 0.75 3.81 19.80
N THR A 56 0.55 2.83 20.68
CA THR A 56 -0.70 2.08 20.72
C THR A 56 -1.84 3.06 21.02
N PRO A 57 -2.88 3.16 20.18
CA PRO A 57 -3.98 4.08 20.42
C PRO A 57 -4.69 3.70 21.73
N GLY A 58 -4.72 4.63 22.69
CA GLY A 58 -5.44 4.46 23.97
C GLY A 58 -4.57 4.25 25.22
N SER A 59 -3.24 4.30 25.10
CA SER A 59 -2.30 4.39 26.22
C SER A 59 -1.94 5.83 26.57
#